data_AF-A0A2D8EL82-F1
#
_entry.id   AF-A0A2D8EL82-F1
#
_cell.length_a   1.000
_cell.length_b   1.000
_cell.length_c   1.000
_cell.angle_alpha   90.00
_cell.angle_beta   90.00
_cell.angle_gamma   90.00
#
_symmetry.space_group_name_H-M   'P 1'
#
loop_
_entity.id
_entity.type
_entity.pdbx_description
1 polymer ?
#
loop_
_entity_poly.entity_id
_entity_poly.type
_entity_poly.pdbx_seq_one_letter_code
_entity_poly.pdbx_strand_id
1 'polypeptide(L)'
;MDTDDPAQSIEIDQLGYTAELESRTETSLGNAGASAGGFIASGTSTKSVTFTNSFFTGQSGTSIAANSVLPSIGITIENAQQGDFFTLSNISSTGFDIDVKDSGGNHVNRNFKYAATGFGRGS
;
A
#
# COMPACT_ATOMS: atom_id res chain seq x y z
N MET A 1 -16.66 28.08 -32.40
CA MET A 1 -17.19 29.44 -32.21
C MET A 1 -15.95 30.29 -32.26
N ASP A 2 -15.72 30.95 -33.38
CA ASP A 2 -14.52 31.74 -33.59
C ASP A 2 -14.94 33.21 -33.60
N THR A 3 -14.21 34.02 -32.86
CA THR A 3 -14.51 35.40 -32.50
C THR A 3 -13.20 36.18 -32.53
N ASP A 4 -13.16 37.28 -33.28
CA ASP A 4 -11.98 38.13 -33.47
C ASP A 4 -11.95 39.32 -32.48
N ASP A 5 -12.79 39.27 -31.43
CA ASP A 5 -12.91 40.35 -30.45
C ASP A 5 -11.79 40.26 -29.39
N PRO A 6 -10.85 41.22 -29.32
CA PRO A 6 -9.76 41.22 -28.33
C PRO A 6 -10.25 41.43 -26.89
N ALA A 7 -11.53 41.77 -26.67
CA ALA A 7 -12.14 41.87 -25.35
C ALA A 7 -12.77 40.55 -24.84
N GLN A 8 -12.69 39.46 -25.61
CA GLN A 8 -13.22 38.16 -25.19
C GLN A 8 -12.11 37.29 -24.56
N SER A 9 -12.21 37.10 -23.25
CA SER A 9 -11.42 36.12 -22.52
C SER A 9 -11.99 34.72 -22.76
N ILE A 10 -11.17 33.79 -23.21
CA ILE A 10 -11.49 32.36 -23.13
C ILE A 10 -11.39 31.95 -21.65
N GLU A 11 -12.53 31.69 -21.03
CA GLU A 11 -12.59 31.03 -19.72
C GLU A 11 -12.57 29.51 -19.94
N ILE A 12 -11.43 28.88 -19.67
CA ILE A 12 -11.36 27.42 -19.53
C ILE A 12 -11.81 27.09 -18.11
N ASP A 13 -13.06 26.64 -17.96
CA ASP A 13 -13.65 26.32 -16.65
C ASP A 13 -12.99 25.07 -16.02
N GLN A 14 -12.65 24.07 -16.84
CA GLN A 14 -11.86 22.90 -16.39
C GLN A 14 -11.26 22.11 -17.57
N LEU A 15 -9.96 21.80 -17.52
CA LEU A 15 -9.36 20.73 -18.32
C LEU A 15 -9.58 19.40 -17.59
N GLY A 16 -10.54 18.60 -18.04
CA GLY A 16 -10.75 17.24 -17.54
C GLY A 16 -9.76 16.27 -18.18
N TYR A 17 -9.10 15.43 -17.38
CA TYR A 17 -8.38 14.26 -17.86
C TYR A 17 -8.97 13.01 -17.18
N THR A 18 -9.06 11.91 -17.92
CA THR A 18 -9.37 10.59 -17.35
C THR A 18 -8.07 9.81 -17.23
N ALA A 19 -7.74 9.35 -16.03
CA ALA A 19 -6.60 8.49 -15.77
C ALA A 19 -7.09 7.09 -15.42
N GLU A 20 -6.50 6.08 -16.05
CA GLU A 20 -6.72 4.67 -15.73
C GLU A 20 -5.48 4.13 -15.01
N LEU A 21 -5.68 3.45 -13.88
CA LEU A 21 -4.61 2.80 -13.14
C LEU A 21 -4.90 1.32 -13.06
N GLU A 22 -3.95 0.51 -13.52
CA GLU A 22 -4.06 -0.94 -13.38
C GLU A 22 -3.81 -1.37 -11.93
N SER A 23 -4.46 -2.47 -11.54
CA SER A 23 -4.14 -3.17 -10.31
C SER A 23 -2.73 -3.75 -10.39
N ARG A 24 -1.96 -3.64 -9.32
CA ARG A 24 -0.65 -4.28 -9.20
C ARG A 24 -0.59 -5.09 -7.91
N THR A 25 0.23 -6.13 -7.93
CA THR A 25 0.58 -6.91 -6.74
C THR A 25 2.07 -6.77 -6.47
N GLU A 26 2.43 -6.35 -5.26
CA GLU A 26 3.79 -6.43 -4.74
C GLU A 26 3.89 -7.61 -3.78
N THR A 27 5.00 -8.33 -3.78
CA THR A 27 5.25 -9.42 -2.83
C THR A 27 6.54 -9.19 -2.07
N SER A 28 6.70 -9.86 -0.94
CA SER A 28 7.96 -9.82 -0.18
C SER A 28 9.16 -10.38 -0.97
N LEU A 29 8.93 -11.12 -2.07
CA LEU A 29 9.97 -11.56 -2.97
C LEU A 29 10.57 -10.37 -3.73
N GLY A 30 11.79 -9.98 -3.38
CA GLY A 30 12.46 -8.81 -3.94
C GLY A 30 12.27 -7.51 -3.13
N ASN A 31 11.59 -7.57 -1.99
CA ASN A 31 11.55 -6.47 -1.04
C ASN A 31 12.90 -6.33 -0.31
N ALA A 32 13.39 -5.10 -0.13
CA ALA A 32 14.69 -4.84 0.49
C ALA A 32 14.75 -5.26 1.98
N GLY A 33 13.62 -5.33 2.68
CA GLY A 33 13.52 -5.80 4.06
C GLY A 33 13.44 -7.32 4.20
N ALA A 34 13.40 -8.05 3.09
CA ALA A 34 13.30 -9.50 3.07
C ALA A 34 14.66 -10.18 2.83
N SER A 35 14.85 -11.34 3.44
CA SER A 35 15.98 -12.22 3.15
C SER A 35 15.72 -13.07 1.89
N ALA A 36 16.73 -13.85 1.48
CA ALA A 36 16.63 -14.75 0.33
C ALA A 36 15.36 -15.63 0.42
N GLY A 37 14.53 -15.62 -0.63
CA GLY A 37 13.24 -16.31 -0.65
C GLY A 37 12.05 -15.47 -0.17
N GLY A 38 12.26 -14.18 0.14
CA GLY A 38 11.19 -13.23 0.46
C GLY A 38 10.72 -13.29 1.92
N PHE A 39 11.52 -13.86 2.84
CA PHE A 39 11.15 -13.96 4.24
C PHE A 39 11.45 -12.68 5.01
N ILE A 40 10.50 -12.22 5.80
CA ILE A 40 10.66 -11.11 6.73
C ILE A 40 10.45 -11.65 8.15
N ALA A 41 11.42 -11.40 9.04
CA ALA A 41 11.28 -11.71 10.46
C ALA A 41 10.42 -10.63 11.15
N SER A 42 9.31 -11.01 11.79
CA SER A 42 8.44 -10.08 12.54
C SER A 42 9.12 -9.48 13.77
N GLY A 43 10.12 -10.16 14.34
CA GLY A 43 10.76 -9.73 15.58
C GLY A 43 9.85 -9.90 16.80
N THR A 44 10.27 -9.32 17.93
CA THR A 44 9.56 -9.38 19.22
C THR A 44 8.97 -8.02 19.60
N SER A 45 8.62 -7.22 18.60
CA SER A 45 7.94 -5.93 18.69
C SER A 45 7.18 -5.70 17.38
N THR A 46 6.43 -4.60 17.27
CA THR A 46 5.84 -4.18 16.00
C THR A 46 6.89 -4.05 14.90
N LYS A 47 6.56 -4.59 13.72
CA LYS A 47 7.41 -4.58 12.53
C LYS A 47 6.80 -3.72 11.45
N SER A 48 7.50 -2.66 11.07
CA SER A 48 7.17 -1.88 9.88
C SER A 48 7.74 -2.54 8.63
N VAL A 49 6.90 -2.63 7.60
CA VAL A 49 7.24 -3.11 6.26
C VAL A 49 7.02 -1.99 5.28
N THR A 50 8.07 -1.59 4.58
CA THR A 50 8.02 -0.60 3.50
C THR A 50 7.94 -1.31 2.16
N PHE A 51 6.96 -0.94 1.34
CA PHE A 51 6.88 -1.40 -0.04
C PHE A 51 8.04 -0.84 -0.87
N THR A 52 8.50 -1.61 -1.84
CA THR A 52 9.53 -1.17 -2.80
C THR A 52 9.04 0.02 -3.61
N ASN A 53 7.74 0.07 -3.91
CA ASN A 53 7.12 1.24 -4.53
C ASN A 53 5.85 1.61 -3.78
N SER A 54 5.55 2.90 -3.68
CA SER A 54 4.27 3.32 -3.12
C SER A 54 3.10 2.91 -4.04
N PHE A 55 1.94 2.64 -3.46
CA PHE A 55 0.65 2.47 -4.15
C PHE A 55 -0.05 3.82 -4.28
N PHE A 56 -0.87 3.98 -5.32
CA PHE A 56 -1.84 5.06 -5.38
C PHE A 56 -2.97 4.78 -4.38
N THR A 57 -3.22 5.74 -3.48
CA THR A 57 -4.28 5.64 -2.46
C THR A 57 -5.38 6.69 -2.62
N GLY A 58 -5.40 7.40 -3.75
CA GLY A 58 -6.29 8.55 -4.00
C GLY A 58 -5.56 9.88 -3.98
N GLN A 59 -6.21 10.92 -4.49
CA GLN A 59 -5.66 12.27 -4.57
C GLN A 59 -6.73 13.32 -4.23
N SER A 60 -6.35 14.32 -3.44
CA SER A 60 -7.25 15.43 -3.10
C SER A 60 -7.66 16.20 -4.34
N GLY A 61 -8.93 16.61 -4.43
CA GLY A 61 -9.46 17.32 -5.59
C GLY A 61 -9.77 16.44 -6.80
N THR A 62 -9.75 15.11 -6.65
CA THR A 62 -10.20 14.14 -7.66
C THR A 62 -11.41 13.36 -7.18
N SER A 63 -12.03 12.58 -8.07
CA SER A 63 -13.15 11.69 -7.72
C SER A 63 -12.75 10.55 -6.77
N ILE A 64 -11.44 10.30 -6.58
CA ILE A 64 -10.92 9.31 -5.63
C ILE A 64 -10.21 10.05 -4.51
N ALA A 65 -10.90 10.24 -3.39
CA ALA A 65 -10.37 10.97 -2.24
C ALA A 65 -9.06 10.37 -1.72
N ALA A 66 -8.14 11.22 -1.23
CA ALA A 66 -6.87 10.77 -0.67
C ALA A 66 -7.08 9.75 0.46
N ASN A 67 -6.31 8.66 0.42
CA ASN A 67 -6.37 7.52 1.35
C ASN A 67 -7.70 6.74 1.36
N SER A 68 -8.54 6.87 0.34
CA SER A 68 -9.80 6.12 0.24
C SER A 68 -9.63 4.68 -0.28
N VAL A 69 -8.53 4.39 -0.97
CA VAL A 69 -8.25 3.08 -1.59
C VAL A 69 -6.88 2.56 -1.16
N LEU A 70 -6.82 2.03 0.05
CA LEU A 70 -5.60 1.43 0.61
C LEU A 70 -5.31 0.05 -0.01
N PRO A 71 -4.03 -0.35 -0.13
CA PRO A 71 -3.70 -1.68 -0.62
C PRO A 71 -4.19 -2.78 0.35
N SER A 72 -4.68 -3.88 -0.21
CA SER A 72 -5.04 -5.08 0.53
C SER A 72 -3.81 -5.96 0.74
N ILE A 73 -3.54 -6.37 1.97
CA ILE A 73 -2.33 -7.13 2.33
C ILE A 73 -2.74 -8.54 2.79
N GLY A 74 -2.26 -9.55 2.08
CA GLY A 74 -2.27 -10.95 2.52
C GLY A 74 -0.95 -11.31 3.19
N ILE A 75 -1.02 -12.02 4.31
CA ILE A 75 0.15 -12.50 5.07
C ILE A 75 0.16 -14.03 5.09
N THR A 76 1.35 -14.61 4.96
CA THR A 76 1.59 -16.04 5.19
C THR A 76 2.71 -16.19 6.19
N ILE A 77 2.46 -16.84 7.33
CA ILE A 77 3.47 -17.16 8.34
C ILE A 77 4.00 -18.57 8.06
N GLU A 78 5.30 -18.69 7.85
CA GLU A 78 5.95 -19.92 7.37
C GLU A 78 6.40 -20.85 8.52
N ASN A 79 6.56 -20.31 9.73
CA ASN A 79 6.96 -21.05 10.92
C ASN A 79 5.99 -20.81 12.09
N ALA A 80 4.68 -20.77 11.79
CA ALA A 80 3.64 -20.57 12.79
C ALA A 80 3.62 -21.71 13.82
N GLN A 81 3.39 -21.34 15.08
CA GLN A 81 3.14 -22.25 16.18
C GLN A 81 1.67 -22.18 16.58
N GLN A 82 1.22 -23.17 17.36
CA GLN A 82 -0.15 -23.19 17.88
C GLN A 82 -0.44 -21.91 18.67
N GLY A 83 -1.56 -21.26 18.34
CA GLY A 83 -2.02 -20.07 19.04
C GLY A 83 -1.44 -18.75 18.53
N ASP A 84 -0.53 -18.80 17.55
CA ASP A 84 -0.03 -17.58 16.92
C ASP A 84 -1.13 -16.88 16.11
N PHE A 85 -1.15 -15.55 16.16
CA PHE A 85 -1.97 -14.69 15.32
C PHE A 85 -1.19 -13.44 14.90
N PHE A 86 -1.71 -12.71 13.92
CA PHE A 86 -1.15 -11.42 13.53
C PHE A 86 -2.22 -10.34 13.45
N THR A 87 -1.78 -9.10 13.64
CA THR A 87 -2.61 -7.91 13.40
C THR A 87 -1.87 -6.95 12.49
N LEU A 88 -2.57 -6.39 11.52
CA LEU A 88 -2.05 -5.33 10.65
C LEU A 88 -2.56 -3.98 11.14
N SER A 89 -1.71 -2.97 11.08
CA SER A 89 -2.03 -1.57 11.38
C SER A 89 -1.27 -0.65 10.44
N ASN A 90 -1.59 0.65 10.48
CA ASN A 90 -0.87 1.70 9.73
C ASN A 90 -0.69 1.41 8.23
N ILE A 91 -1.69 0.75 7.62
CA ILE A 91 -1.69 0.47 6.17
C ILE A 91 -1.77 1.81 5.43
N SER A 92 -0.82 2.04 4.54
CA SER A 92 -0.67 3.30 3.79
C SER A 92 -0.19 3.03 2.36
N SER A 93 0.04 4.10 1.59
CA SER A 93 0.62 4.00 0.26
C SER A 93 2.00 3.37 0.27
N THR A 94 2.80 3.57 1.33
CA THR A 94 4.22 3.20 1.37
C THR A 94 4.50 1.94 2.15
N GLY A 95 3.55 1.44 2.95
CA GLY A 95 3.80 0.29 3.80
C GLY A 95 2.69 -0.01 4.79
N PHE A 96 3.01 -0.88 5.73
CA PHE A 96 2.14 -1.29 6.82
C PHE A 96 2.96 -1.74 8.03
N ASP A 97 2.30 -1.81 9.17
CA ASP A 97 2.84 -2.42 10.38
C ASP A 97 2.19 -3.79 10.63
N ILE A 98 2.98 -4.72 11.15
CA ILE A 98 2.52 -6.04 11.59
C ILE A 98 3.03 -6.35 12.99
N ASP A 99 2.11 -6.83 13.83
CA ASP A 99 2.45 -7.55 15.05
C ASP A 99 2.16 -9.04 14.83
N VAL A 100 3.11 -9.90 15.21
CA VAL A 100 2.87 -11.34 15.32
C VAL A 100 2.94 -11.71 16.80
N LYS A 101 1.87 -12.30 17.32
CA LYS A 101 1.67 -12.55 18.74
C LYS A 101 1.30 -14.01 19.01
N ASP A 102 1.71 -14.53 20.16
CA ASP A 102 1.26 -15.83 20.67
C ASP A 102 -0.15 -15.74 21.28
N SER A 103 -0.70 -16.86 21.75
CA SER A 103 -2.02 -16.90 22.39
C SER A 103 -2.12 -16.08 23.69
N GLY A 104 -0.98 -15.71 24.28
CA GLY A 104 -0.91 -14.82 25.44
C GLY A 104 -0.84 -13.33 25.08
N GLY A 105 -0.78 -12.99 23.79
CA GLY A 105 -0.66 -11.62 23.29
C GLY A 105 0.76 -11.06 23.29
N ASN A 106 1.78 -11.88 23.57
CA ASN A 106 3.18 -11.46 23.55
C ASN A 106 3.71 -11.47 22.11
N HIS A 107 4.54 -10.49 21.76
CA HIS A 107 5.19 -10.46 20.45
C HIS A 107 6.17 -11.63 20.31
N VAL A 108 6.04 -12.36 19.21
CA VAL A 108 6.88 -13.51 18.90
C VAL A 108 7.49 -13.39 17.51
N ASN A 109 8.77 -13.74 17.40
CA ASN A 109 9.46 -13.68 16.13
C ASN A 109 9.05 -14.85 15.24
N ARG A 110 8.49 -14.54 14.07
CA ARG A 110 8.12 -15.46 13.02
C ARG A 110 8.57 -14.93 11.67
N ASN A 111 8.83 -15.84 10.75
CA ASN A 111 9.10 -15.50 9.37
C ASN A 111 7.77 -15.48 8.62
N PHE A 112 7.51 -14.36 7.96
CA PHE A 112 6.33 -14.20 7.13
C PHE A 112 6.69 -13.71 5.73
N LYS A 113 5.75 -13.93 4.81
CA LYS A 113 5.71 -13.34 3.48
C LYS A 113 4.44 -12.50 3.35
N TYR A 114 4.46 -11.54 2.43
CA TYR A 114 3.26 -10.76 2.12
C TYR A 114 3.00 -10.72 0.62
N ALA A 115 1.74 -10.51 0.28
CA ALA A 115 1.28 -10.06 -1.03
C ALA A 115 0.36 -8.86 -0.84
N ALA A 116 0.75 -7.70 -1.34
CA ALA A 116 0.01 -6.45 -1.26
C ALA A 116 -0.56 -6.12 -2.64
N THR A 117 -1.88 -6.02 -2.75
CA THR A 117 -2.59 -5.67 -4.00
C THR A 117 -3.23 -4.30 -3.88
N GLY A 118 -2.97 -3.42 -4.84
CA GLY A 118 -3.52 -2.06 -4.89
C GLY A 118 -3.39 -1.49 -6.30
N PHE A 119 -3.42 -0.16 -6.44
CA PHE A 119 -3.36 0.50 -7.75
C PHE A 119 -2.06 1.26 -7.97
N GLY A 120 -1.58 1.28 -9.22
CA GLY A 120 -0.54 2.20 -9.69
C GLY A 120 0.82 2.18 -8.98
N ARG A 121 1.74 3.06 -9.39
CA ARG A 121 2.85 3.54 -8.56
C ARG A 121 2.44 4.89 -8.00
N GLY A 122 2.54 5.08 -6.68
CA GLY A 122 2.52 6.43 -6.12
C GLY A 122 3.73 7.16 -6.68
N SER A 123 3.49 8.27 -7.36
CA SER A 123 4.54 9.19 -7.79
C SER A 123 5.23 9.81 -6.59
#